data_AF-Q6D564-F1
#
_entry.id   AF-Q6D564-F1
#
_cell.length_a   1.000
_cell.length_b   1.000
_cell.length_c   1.000
_cell.angle_alpha   90.00
_cell.angle_beta   90.00
_cell.angle_gamma   90.00
#
_symmetry.space_group_name_H-M   'P 1'
#
loop_
_entity.id
_entity.type
_entity.pdbx_description
1 polymer ?
#
loop_
_entity_poly.entity_id
_entity_poly.type
_entity_poly.pdbx_seq_one_letter_code
_entity_poly.pdbx_strand_id
1 'polypeptide(L)'
;MMWPSSYSAFAGKRGEQANQFVIHNRNSAGTISHQQQIRLFKLIYPDYIQRARNNYDQWTGKYAERTQWDSLKSAISDLLVDFVYQGFTKGEVPMKAGMTNDVDTLIYYIEHSTTMMSYEKGRNRVGYLKKNR
;
A
#
# COMPACT_ATOMS: atom_id res chain seq x y z
N MET A 1 -4.56 18.44 22.09
CA MET A 1 -3.73 17.31 22.57
C MET A 1 -2.41 17.38 21.81
N MET A 2 -1.34 17.84 22.47
CA MET A 2 -0.03 18.06 21.83
C MET A 2 0.58 16.73 21.41
N TRP A 3 1.03 16.67 20.16
CA TRP A 3 2.00 15.68 19.70
C TRP A 3 3.23 15.78 20.61
N PRO A 4 3.84 14.68 21.08
CA PRO A 4 5.14 14.79 21.73
C PRO A 4 6.08 15.49 20.76
N SER A 5 6.70 16.58 21.22
CA SER A 5 7.59 17.48 20.49
C SER A 5 8.83 16.79 19.88
N SER A 6 8.96 15.47 20.02
CA SER A 6 10.08 14.65 19.51
C SER A 6 9.94 14.25 18.04
N TYR A 7 8.73 14.07 17.49
CA TYR A 7 8.58 13.50 16.14
C TYR A 7 8.61 14.51 14.98
N SER A 8 8.33 15.79 15.24
CA SER A 8 8.45 16.86 14.22
C SER A 8 9.89 17.02 13.74
N ALA A 9 10.88 16.74 14.59
CA ALA A 9 12.30 16.77 14.24
C ALA A 9 12.70 15.70 13.21
N PHE A 10 11.88 14.68 12.98
CA PHE A 10 12.11 13.67 11.94
C PHE A 10 11.66 14.15 10.55
N ALA A 11 10.80 15.18 10.47
CA ALA A 11 10.24 15.64 9.22
C ALA A 11 11.33 16.20 8.27
N GLY A 12 11.22 15.87 6.98
CA GLY A 12 12.12 16.38 5.94
C GLY A 12 13.49 15.68 5.83
N LYS A 13 13.88 14.84 6.80
CA LYS A 13 15.14 14.07 6.74
C LYS A 13 15.01 12.90 5.77
N ARG A 14 16.05 12.67 4.95
CA ARG A 14 16.11 11.58 3.95
C ARG A 14 17.52 10.98 3.89
N GLY A 15 17.63 9.75 3.37
CA GLY A 15 18.93 9.08 3.17
C GLY A 15 19.77 9.02 4.45
N GLU A 16 21.06 9.36 4.33
CA GLU A 16 22.00 9.31 5.45
C GLU A 16 21.61 10.23 6.62
N GLN A 17 20.98 11.37 6.35
CA GLN A 17 20.51 12.28 7.41
C GLN A 17 19.41 11.65 8.26
N ALA A 18 18.52 10.86 7.64
CA ALA A 18 17.50 10.12 8.37
C ALA A 18 18.14 8.98 9.18
N ASN A 19 19.09 8.26 8.58
CA ASN A 19 19.83 7.17 9.23
C ASN A 19 20.53 7.66 10.51
N GLN A 20 21.36 8.70 10.39
CA GLN A 20 22.08 9.28 11.51
C GLN A 20 21.11 9.80 12.58
N PHE A 21 20.04 10.47 12.17
CA PHE A 21 19.05 10.96 13.14
C PHE A 21 18.41 9.82 13.93
N VAL A 22 18.04 8.71 13.29
CA VAL A 22 17.50 7.52 13.96
C VAL A 22 18.54 6.93 14.93
N ILE A 23 19.79 6.75 14.51
CA ILE A 23 20.86 6.19 15.36
C ILE A 23 21.01 7.02 16.65
N HIS A 24 21.04 8.35 16.54
CA HIS A 24 21.26 9.24 17.67
C HIS A 24 20.03 9.41 18.58
N ASN A 25 18.81 9.25 18.06
CA ASN A 25 17.59 9.57 18.79
C ASN A 25 16.72 8.34 19.12
N ARG A 26 17.05 7.13 18.64
CA ARG A 26 16.19 5.94 18.87
C ARG A 26 15.92 5.64 20.34
N ASN A 27 16.90 5.90 21.22
CA ASN A 27 16.78 5.62 22.65
C ASN A 27 15.96 6.70 23.39
N SER A 28 15.93 7.93 22.88
CA SER A 28 15.25 9.09 23.48
C SER A 28 13.86 9.35 22.87
N ALA A 29 13.61 8.91 21.64
CA ALA A 29 12.37 9.16 20.92
C ALA A 29 11.15 8.41 21.48
N GLY A 30 11.37 7.40 22.34
CA GLY A 30 10.32 6.54 22.87
C GLY A 30 9.65 5.67 21.79
N THR A 31 8.77 4.76 22.22
CA THR A 31 8.04 3.88 21.31
C THR A 31 6.71 4.51 20.90
N ILE A 32 6.44 4.54 19.59
CA ILE A 32 5.11 4.90 19.08
C ILE A 32 4.12 3.83 19.52
N SER A 33 3.17 4.19 20.37
CA SER A 33 2.10 3.27 20.80
C SER A 33 1.27 2.79 19.61
N HIS A 34 0.62 1.63 19.74
CA HIS A 34 -0.23 1.09 18.68
C HIS A 34 -1.33 2.08 18.25
N GLN A 35 -1.92 2.81 19.20
CA GLN A 35 -2.92 3.83 18.90
C GLN A 35 -2.34 5.02 18.11
N GLN A 36 -1.10 5.42 18.38
CA GLN A 36 -0.41 6.44 17.59
C GLN A 36 -0.08 5.92 16.19
N GLN A 37 0.35 4.66 16.04
CA GLN A 37 0.58 4.04 14.73
C GLN A 37 -0.71 4.04 13.89
N ILE A 38 -1.85 3.65 14.48
CA ILE A 38 -3.16 3.71 13.82
C ILE A 38 -3.50 5.14 13.40
N ARG A 39 -3.29 6.13 14.27
CA ARG A 39 -3.56 7.54 13.93
C ARG A 39 -2.70 8.00 12.75
N LEU A 40 -1.40 7.72 12.78
CA LEU A 40 -0.48 8.05 11.69
C LEU A 40 -0.91 7.39 10.37
N PHE A 41 -1.27 6.11 10.43
CA PHE A 41 -1.75 5.38 9.26
C PHE A 41 -3.02 6.02 8.70
N LYS A 42 -4.02 6.30 9.55
CA LYS A 42 -5.29 6.92 9.13
C LYS A 42 -5.11 8.31 8.52
N LEU A 43 -4.07 9.06 8.89
CA LEU A 43 -3.78 10.36 8.32
C LEU A 43 -3.32 10.27 6.86
N ILE A 44 -2.52 9.25 6.51
CA ILE A 44 -1.93 9.13 5.16
C ILE A 44 -2.72 8.21 4.24
N TYR A 45 -3.51 7.28 4.80
CA TYR A 45 -4.17 6.24 4.02
C TYR A 45 -5.16 6.77 2.95
N PRO A 46 -5.95 7.82 3.19
CA PRO A 46 -6.83 8.39 2.16
C PRO A 46 -6.08 8.82 0.88
N ASP A 47 -4.87 9.37 1.02
CA ASP A 47 -4.05 9.76 -0.14
C ASP A 47 -3.62 8.55 -0.97
N TYR A 48 -3.36 7.41 -0.31
CA TYR A 48 -3.06 6.16 -0.99
C TYR A 48 -4.26 5.58 -1.72
N ILE A 49 -5.48 5.70 -1.16
CA ILE A 49 -6.72 5.32 -1.86
C ILE A 49 -6.86 6.15 -3.14
N GLN A 50 -6.73 7.48 -3.04
CA GLN A 50 -6.88 8.35 -4.20
C GLN A 50 -5.80 8.06 -5.26
N ARG A 51 -4.55 7.85 -4.83
CA ARG A 51 -3.46 7.50 -5.74
C ARG A 51 -3.69 6.16 -6.42
N ALA A 52 -4.23 5.17 -5.71
CA ALA A 52 -4.57 3.88 -6.28
C ALA A 52 -5.68 3.99 -7.33
N ARG A 53 -6.75 4.77 -7.05
CA ARG A 53 -7.79 5.08 -8.03
C ARG A 53 -7.20 5.74 -9.28
N ASN A 54 -6.37 6.77 -9.12
CA ASN A 54 -5.75 7.47 -10.25
C ASN A 54 -4.86 6.53 -11.09
N ASN A 55 -4.03 5.71 -10.44
CA ASN A 55 -3.20 4.73 -11.13
C ASN A 55 -4.05 3.68 -11.85
N TYR A 56 -5.11 3.22 -11.21
CA TYR A 56 -6.05 2.28 -11.82
C TYR A 56 -6.64 2.89 -13.08
N ASP A 57 -7.24 4.07 -13.00
CA ASP A 57 -7.83 4.78 -14.15
C ASP A 57 -6.80 5.01 -15.27
N GLN A 58 -5.60 5.47 -14.93
CA GLN A 58 -4.52 5.68 -15.89
C GLN A 58 -4.14 4.40 -16.63
N TRP A 59 -3.97 3.29 -15.92
CA TRP A 59 -3.45 2.06 -16.51
C TRP A 59 -4.50 1.18 -17.15
N THR A 60 -5.76 1.31 -16.72
CA THR A 60 -6.83 0.39 -17.11
C THR A 60 -7.95 1.04 -17.92
N GLY A 61 -8.05 2.37 -17.96
CA GLY A 61 -9.18 3.08 -18.58
C GLY A 61 -9.40 2.82 -20.08
N LYS A 62 -8.38 2.29 -20.78
CA LYS A 62 -8.46 1.90 -22.19
C LYS A 62 -9.10 0.52 -22.43
N TYR A 63 -9.33 -0.28 -21.39
CA TYR A 63 -9.86 -1.64 -21.48
C TYR A 63 -11.37 -1.66 -21.24
N ALA A 64 -12.13 -2.21 -22.18
CA ALA A 64 -13.59 -2.24 -22.11
C ALA A 64 -14.13 -3.21 -21.06
N GLU A 65 -13.38 -4.28 -20.79
CA GLU A 65 -13.65 -5.30 -19.78
C GLU A 65 -13.37 -4.84 -18.34
N ARG A 66 -12.87 -3.61 -18.18
CA ARG A 66 -12.56 -3.04 -16.88
C ARG A 66 -13.83 -2.81 -16.06
N THR A 67 -13.81 -3.28 -14.82
CA THR A 67 -14.78 -2.89 -13.79
C THR A 67 -14.49 -1.49 -13.26
N GLN A 68 -15.50 -0.63 -13.10
CA GLN A 68 -15.28 0.70 -12.52
C GLN A 68 -14.76 0.59 -11.08
N TRP A 69 -13.91 1.53 -10.66
CA TRP A 69 -13.26 1.48 -9.33
C TRP A 69 -14.27 1.27 -8.19
N ASP A 70 -15.38 2.01 -8.21
CA ASP A 70 -16.43 1.94 -7.19
C ASP A 70 -17.26 0.65 -7.22
N SER A 71 -17.09 -0.19 -8.25
CA SER A 71 -17.72 -1.50 -8.41
C SER A 71 -16.77 -2.67 -8.15
N LEU A 72 -15.49 -2.40 -7.83
CA LEU A 72 -14.55 -3.45 -7.46
C LEU A 72 -14.95 -4.09 -6.12
N LYS A 73 -14.74 -5.39 -6.01
CA LYS A 73 -14.77 -6.09 -4.72
C LYS A 73 -13.78 -5.41 -3.79
N SER A 74 -14.20 -5.20 -2.54
CA SER A 74 -13.37 -4.52 -1.53
C SER A 74 -11.98 -5.15 -1.45
N ALA A 75 -11.91 -6.49 -1.38
CA ALA A 75 -10.64 -7.22 -1.32
C ALA A 75 -9.69 -6.94 -2.48
N ILE A 76 -10.21 -6.71 -3.70
CA ILE A 76 -9.41 -6.35 -4.87
C ILE A 76 -8.95 -4.90 -4.73
N SER A 77 -9.86 -3.96 -4.43
CA SER A 77 -9.49 -2.55 -4.28
C SER A 77 -8.47 -2.33 -3.16
N ASP A 78 -8.61 -3.03 -2.03
CA ASP A 78 -7.66 -3.01 -0.91
C ASP A 78 -6.27 -3.45 -1.36
N LEU A 79 -6.20 -4.45 -2.24
CA LEU A 79 -4.94 -4.97 -2.73
C LEU A 79 -4.28 -4.06 -3.77
N LEU A 80 -5.08 -3.43 -4.62
CA LEU A 80 -4.59 -2.39 -5.53
C LEU A 80 -4.04 -1.18 -4.74
N VAL A 81 -4.66 -0.84 -3.62
CA VAL A 81 -4.13 0.17 -2.68
C VAL A 81 -2.83 -0.30 -2.04
N ASP A 82 -2.73 -1.56 -1.57
CA ASP A 82 -1.45 -2.10 -1.06
C ASP A 82 -0.36 -2.03 -2.13
N PHE A 83 -0.65 -2.38 -3.38
CA PHE A 83 0.34 -2.29 -4.45
C PHE A 83 0.90 -0.88 -4.60
N VAL A 84 0.04 0.14 -4.57
CA VAL A 84 0.50 1.54 -4.57
C VAL A 84 1.28 1.89 -3.32
N TYR A 85 0.84 1.43 -2.15
CA TYR A 85 1.53 1.66 -0.88
C TYR A 85 2.94 1.07 -0.85
N GLN A 86 3.13 -0.12 -1.43
CA GLN A 86 4.44 -0.77 -1.57
C GLN A 86 5.29 -0.20 -2.72
N GLY A 87 4.74 0.72 -3.52
CA GLY A 87 5.47 1.38 -4.61
C GLY A 87 5.35 0.71 -5.98
N PHE A 88 4.49 -0.30 -6.16
CA PHE A 88 4.21 -0.96 -7.44
C PHE A 88 3.32 -0.08 -8.34
N THR A 89 3.86 1.09 -8.74
CA THR A 89 3.11 2.17 -9.40
C THR A 89 3.53 2.43 -10.85
N LYS A 90 4.67 1.88 -11.27
CA LYS A 90 5.35 2.24 -12.53
C LYS A 90 4.92 1.42 -13.76
N GLY A 91 3.87 0.61 -13.67
CA GLY A 91 3.45 -0.22 -14.80
C GLY A 91 2.00 -0.66 -14.72
N GLU A 92 1.45 -1.04 -15.88
CA GLU A 92 0.05 -1.44 -16.01
C GLU A 92 -0.28 -2.78 -15.34
N VAL A 93 0.70 -3.68 -15.25
CA VAL A 93 0.48 -5.10 -14.89
C VAL A 93 -0.23 -5.28 -13.55
N PRO A 94 0.19 -4.65 -12.42
CA PRO A 94 -0.49 -4.82 -11.14
C PRO A 94 -1.94 -4.33 -11.16
N MET A 95 -2.23 -3.24 -11.89
CA MET A 95 -3.59 -2.69 -11.99
C MET A 95 -4.48 -3.54 -12.89
N LYS A 96 -3.93 -4.00 -14.04
CA LYS A 96 -4.64 -4.89 -14.95
C LYS A 96 -5.01 -6.22 -14.31
N ALA A 97 -4.15 -6.76 -13.44
CA ALA A 97 -4.42 -8.01 -12.73
C ALA A 97 -5.69 -7.96 -11.85
N GLY A 98 -6.09 -6.78 -11.38
CA GLY A 98 -7.33 -6.60 -10.61
C GLY A 98 -8.51 -6.05 -11.41
N MET A 99 -8.34 -5.74 -12.70
CA MET A 99 -9.31 -4.89 -13.41
C MET A 99 -10.62 -5.59 -13.78
N THR A 100 -10.60 -6.91 -13.92
CA THR A 100 -11.76 -7.74 -14.29
C THR A 100 -12.64 -8.10 -13.08
N ASN A 101 -12.31 -7.60 -11.89
CA ASN A 101 -13.01 -7.88 -10.63
C ASN A 101 -13.05 -9.37 -10.24
N ASP A 102 -12.11 -10.15 -10.80
CA ASP A 102 -11.92 -11.56 -10.51
C ASP A 102 -10.78 -11.78 -9.52
N VAL A 103 -11.09 -12.42 -8.40
CA VAL A 103 -10.15 -12.67 -7.30
C VAL A 103 -9.11 -13.71 -7.72
N ASP A 104 -9.51 -14.73 -8.48
CA ASP A 104 -8.63 -15.82 -8.89
C ASP A 104 -7.59 -15.33 -9.90
N THR A 105 -7.96 -14.46 -10.84
CA THR A 105 -7.03 -13.76 -11.73
C THR A 105 -5.96 -12.99 -10.94
N LEU A 106 -6.35 -12.28 -9.87
CA LEU A 106 -5.41 -11.51 -9.06
C LEU A 106 -4.50 -12.41 -8.20
N ILE A 107 -5.04 -13.51 -7.67
CA ILE A 107 -4.24 -14.55 -6.99
C ILE A 107 -3.20 -15.13 -7.96
N TYR A 108 -3.63 -15.50 -9.17
CA TYR A 108 -2.76 -16.05 -10.19
C TYR A 108 -1.60 -15.09 -10.50
N TYR A 109 -1.88 -13.80 -10.68
CA TYR A 109 -0.85 -12.79 -10.88
C TYR A 109 0.18 -12.75 -9.75
N ILE A 110 -0.27 -12.79 -8.49
CA ILE A 110 0.62 -12.74 -7.32
C ILE A 110 1.50 -13.99 -7.28
N GLU A 111 0.92 -15.18 -7.47
CA GLU A 111 1.61 -16.47 -7.41
C GLU A 111 2.62 -16.65 -8.56
N HIS A 112 2.37 -16.03 -9.72
CA HIS A 112 3.20 -16.17 -10.92
C HIS A 112 4.11 -14.96 -11.19
N SER A 113 4.14 -13.97 -10.30
CA SER A 113 5.07 -12.84 -10.38
C SER A 113 6.24 -13.06 -9.42
N THR A 114 7.45 -13.24 -9.95
CA THR A 114 8.68 -13.36 -9.14
C THR A 114 8.83 -12.22 -8.15
N THR A 115 8.52 -11.00 -8.58
CA THR A 115 8.57 -9.81 -7.72
C THR A 115 7.53 -9.88 -6.61
N MET A 116 6.27 -10.20 -6.92
CA MET A 116 5.23 -10.27 -5.88
C MET A 116 5.51 -11.39 -4.87
N MET A 117 5.89 -12.57 -5.37
CA MET A 117 6.24 -13.74 -4.56
C MET A 117 7.40 -13.47 -3.61
N SER A 118 8.39 -12.67 -4.01
CA SER A 118 9.53 -12.34 -3.14
C SER A 118 9.13 -11.63 -1.84
N TYR A 119 7.98 -10.92 -1.83
CA TYR A 119 7.44 -10.26 -0.65
C TYR A 119 6.27 -11.03 -0.01
N GLU A 120 5.70 -12.02 -0.69
CA GLU A 120 4.42 -12.62 -0.32
C GLU A 120 4.44 -13.28 1.06
N LYS A 121 5.55 -13.91 1.45
CA LYS A 121 5.71 -14.52 2.79
C LYS A 121 5.44 -13.55 3.94
N GLY A 122 5.81 -12.28 3.79
CA GLY A 122 5.59 -11.24 4.80
C GLY A 122 4.31 -10.42 4.62
N ARG A 123 3.60 -10.61 3.50
CA ARG A 123 2.42 -9.81 3.12
C ARG A 123 1.12 -10.60 3.16
N ASN A 124 1.16 -11.89 2.83
CA ASN A 124 0.02 -12.82 2.84
C ASN A 124 -1.21 -12.27 2.10
N ARG A 125 -0.98 -11.69 0.92
CA ARG A 125 -2.02 -11.13 0.04
C ARG A 125 -2.94 -12.22 -0.50
N VAL A 126 -2.38 -13.36 -0.89
CA VAL A 126 -3.16 -14.51 -1.37
C VAL A 126 -4.07 -15.03 -0.27
N GLY A 127 -3.58 -15.13 0.97
CA GLY A 127 -4.41 -15.51 2.12
C GLY A 127 -5.52 -14.50 2.39
N TYR A 128 -5.23 -13.21 2.29
CA TYR A 128 -6.22 -12.14 2.39
C TYR A 128 -7.32 -12.28 1.33
N LEU A 129 -6.96 -12.46 0.06
CA LEU A 129 -7.90 -12.63 -1.04
C LEU A 129 -8.78 -13.87 -0.87
N LYS A 130 -8.18 -15.02 -0.55
CA LYS A 130 -8.92 -16.28 -0.33
C LYS A 130 -9.94 -16.18 0.79
N LYS A 131 -9.66 -15.38 1.83
CA LYS A 131 -10.57 -15.16 2.97
C LYS A 131 -11.72 -14.20 2.65
N ASN A 132 -11.56 -13.29 1.69
CA ASN A 132 -12.48 -12.18 1.42
C ASN A 132 -13.02 -12.20 -0.03
N ARG A 133 -13.12 -13.38 -0.64
CA ARG A 133 -13.57 -13.56 -2.03
C ARG A 133 -15.07 -13.37 -2.22
#